data_AF-A0A813IRH4-F1
#
_entry.id   AF-A0A813IRH4-F1
#
_cell.length_a   1.000
_cell.length_b   1.000
_cell.length_c   1.000
_cell.angle_alpha   90.00
_cell.angle_beta   90.00
_cell.angle_gamma   90.00
#
_symmetry.space_group_name_H-M   'P 1'
#
loop_
_entity.id
_entity.type
_entity.pdbx_description
1 polymer ?
#
loop_
_entity_poly.entity_id
_entity_poly.type
_entity_poly.pdbx_seq_one_letter_code
_entity_poly.pdbx_strand_id
1 'polypeptide(L)'
;DLSQLAVQHLMALGPDEVYVDCSFGCGGQSRLILSRLSSVGRLIALDTNTSDAALELARTYSEERRQVFQKAAGELADVVHHPVAGVLLDLRLRGFPPRGLASEDLRSVQEDLGT
;
A
#
# COMPACT_ATOMS: atom_id res chain seq x y z
N ASP A 1 -10.19 11.44 -8.63
CA ASP A 1 -8.95 11.00 -7.97
C ASP A 1 -8.49 9.70 -8.61
N LEU A 2 -7.23 9.63 -9.09
CA LEU A 2 -6.66 8.44 -9.74
C LEU A 2 -6.60 7.23 -8.79
N SER A 3 -6.44 7.46 -7.49
CA SER A 3 -6.36 6.37 -6.50
C SER A 3 -7.68 5.60 -6.41
N GLN A 4 -8.80 6.33 -6.40
CA GLN A 4 -10.14 5.74 -6.39
C GLN A 4 -10.41 4.87 -7.62
N LEU A 5 -9.97 5.33 -8.79
CA LEU A 5 -10.13 4.63 -10.07
C LEU A 5 -9.25 3.38 -10.12
N ALA A 6 -7.99 3.47 -9.68
CA ALA A 6 -7.08 2.33 -9.61
C ALA A 6 -7.65 1.23 -8.70
N VAL A 7 -8.13 1.58 -7.50
CA VAL A 7 -8.74 0.61 -6.59
C VAL A 7 -10.05 0.04 -7.16
N GLN A 8 -10.84 0.84 -7.89
CA GLN A 8 -12.04 0.34 -8.54
C GLN A 8 -11.73 -0.74 -9.59
N HIS A 9 -10.73 -0.51 -10.45
CA HIS A 9 -10.34 -1.49 -11.46
C HIS A 9 -9.64 -2.71 -10.87
N LEU A 10 -8.81 -2.50 -9.84
CA LEU A 10 -8.17 -3.60 -9.10
C LEU A 10 -9.22 -4.59 -8.61
N MET A 11 -10.33 -4.10 -8.05
CA MET A 11 -11.34 -4.91 -7.38
C MET A 11 -12.49 -5.38 -8.28
N ALA A 12 -12.25 -5.49 -9.59
CA ALA A 12 -13.28 -5.87 -10.57
C ALA A 12 -13.88 -7.27 -10.32
N LEU A 13 -13.16 -8.16 -9.64
CA LEU A 13 -13.63 -9.52 -9.30
C LEU A 13 -14.40 -9.59 -7.98
N GLY A 14 -14.47 -8.50 -7.22
CA GLY A 14 -15.35 -8.38 -6.05
C GLY A 14 -14.64 -8.31 -4.69
N PRO A 15 -15.38 -8.02 -3.61
CA PRO A 15 -14.81 -7.68 -2.30
C PRO A 15 -14.34 -8.88 -1.47
N ASP A 16 -14.65 -10.11 -1.90
CA ASP A 16 -14.34 -11.35 -1.17
C ASP A 16 -12.97 -11.94 -1.52
N GLU A 17 -12.33 -11.36 -2.53
CA GLU A 17 -11.11 -11.88 -3.14
C GLU A 17 -9.82 -11.47 -2.38
N VAL A 18 -8.70 -12.04 -2.82
CA VAL A 18 -7.36 -11.67 -2.34
C VAL A 18 -6.70 -10.69 -3.30
N TYR A 19 -6.20 -9.58 -2.76
CA TYR A 19 -5.52 -8.53 -3.51
C TYR A 19 -4.10 -8.31 -3.00
N VAL A 20 -3.25 -7.77 -3.88
CA VAL A 20 -1.87 -7.41 -3.55
C VAL A 20 -1.66 -5.91 -3.76
N ASP A 21 -1.04 -5.22 -2.78
CA ASP A 21 -0.47 -3.88 -2.93
C ASP A 21 1.06 -3.95 -2.85
N CYS A 22 1.74 -3.88 -3.99
CA CYS A 22 3.20 -3.96 -4.09
C CYS A 22 3.92 -2.64 -3.75
N SER A 23 3.19 -1.66 -3.22
CA SER A 23 3.63 -0.28 -3.03
C SER A 23 3.08 0.33 -1.74
N PHE A 24 3.04 -0.47 -0.67
CA PHE A 24 2.36 -0.15 0.59
C PHE A 24 2.58 1.30 1.06
N GLY A 25 3.85 1.76 1.10
CA GLY A 25 4.23 3.11 1.49
C GLY A 25 3.71 3.45 2.89
N CYS A 26 2.89 4.51 2.97
CA CYS A 26 2.20 4.91 4.21
C CYS A 26 0.82 4.23 4.40
N GLY A 27 0.48 3.28 3.52
CA GLY A 27 -0.75 2.48 3.56
C GLY A 27 -1.98 3.18 2.99
N GLY A 28 -1.85 4.28 2.24
CA GLY A 28 -2.98 5.05 1.73
C GLY A 28 -3.90 4.25 0.80
N GLN A 29 -3.34 3.63 -0.24
CA GLN A 29 -4.09 2.79 -1.18
C GLN A 29 -4.53 1.48 -0.52
N SER A 30 -3.66 0.83 0.25
CA SER A 30 -4.00 -0.34 1.06
C SER A 30 -5.24 -0.11 1.95
N ARG A 31 -5.34 1.04 2.65
CA ARG A 31 -6.53 1.38 3.46
C ARG A 31 -7.80 1.54 2.61
N LEU A 32 -7.68 2.11 1.41
CA LEU A 32 -8.80 2.27 0.49
C LEU A 32 -9.27 0.93 -0.10
N ILE A 33 -8.35 -0.02 -0.33
CA ILE A 33 -8.71 -1.39 -0.72
C ILE A 33 -9.48 -2.06 0.42
N LEU A 34 -8.93 -2.05 1.64
CA LEU A 34 -9.57 -2.65 2.81
C LEU A 34 -10.96 -2.10 3.10
N SER A 35 -11.17 -0.78 2.94
CA SER A 35 -12.48 -0.18 3.18
C SER A 35 -13.57 -0.69 2.22
N ARG A 36 -13.17 -1.36 1.13
CA ARG A 36 -14.07 -1.96 0.14
C ARG A 36 -14.09 -3.48 0.19
N LEU A 37 -13.17 -4.11 0.92
CA LEU A 37 -13.16 -5.56 1.11
C LEU A 37 -14.27 -5.97 2.07
N SER A 38 -14.77 -7.18 1.89
CA SER A 38 -15.70 -7.80 2.84
C SER A 38 -14.95 -8.33 4.06
N SER A 39 -15.67 -9.04 4.94
CA SER A 39 -15.08 -9.77 6.06
C SER A 39 -14.23 -10.98 5.64
N VAL A 40 -14.36 -11.49 4.41
CA VAL A 40 -13.58 -12.64 3.92
C VAL A 40 -12.41 -12.25 3.02
N GLY A 41 -12.52 -11.09 2.35
CA GLY A 41 -11.46 -10.54 1.50
C GLY A 41 -10.16 -10.28 2.26
N ARG A 42 -9.04 -10.38 1.53
CA ARG A 42 -7.69 -10.28 2.11
C ARG A 42 -6.81 -9.33 1.32
N LEU A 43 -5.86 -8.71 2.02
CA LEU A 43 -4.85 -7.85 1.44
C LEU A 43 -3.45 -8.31 1.85
N ILE A 44 -2.61 -8.56 0.86
CA ILE A 44 -1.17 -8.77 1.02
C ILE A 44 -0.47 -7.50 0.51
N ALA A 45 0.37 -6.89 1.32
CA ALA A 45 1.10 -5.69 0.94
C ALA A 45 2.61 -5.93 0.99
N LEU A 46 3.34 -5.31 0.08
CA LEU A 46 4.80 -5.35 0.03
C LEU A 46 5.36 -3.93 0.06
N ASP A 47 6.48 -3.76 0.74
CA ASP A 47 7.26 -2.52 0.71
C ASP A 47 8.76 -2.77 0.92
N THR A 48 9.61 -1.96 0.29
CA THR A 48 11.06 -2.03 0.48
C THR A 48 11.58 -1.04 1.53
N ASN A 49 10.72 -0.21 2.12
CA ASN A 49 11.11 0.81 3.08
C ASN A 49 11.54 0.15 4.39
N THR A 50 12.77 0.43 4.78
CA THR A 50 13.42 -0.17 5.95
C THR A 50 13.50 0.80 7.13
N SER A 51 12.85 1.97 7.07
CA SER A 51 12.85 2.92 8.19
C SER A 51 12.05 2.37 9.37
N ASP A 52 12.44 2.72 10.60
CA ASP A 52 11.77 2.26 11.82
C ASP A 52 10.27 2.60 11.81
N ALA A 53 9.92 3.81 11.36
CA ALA A 53 8.53 4.25 11.23
C ALA A 53 7.73 3.40 10.23
N ALA A 54 8.34 3.00 9.11
CA ALA A 54 7.68 2.15 8.11
C ALA A 54 7.51 0.71 8.64
N LEU A 55 8.50 0.19 9.34
CA LEU A 55 8.45 -1.13 9.98
C LEU A 55 7.37 -1.17 11.06
N GLU A 56 7.28 -0.14 11.91
CA GLU A 56 6.24 -0.05 12.94
C GLU A 56 4.84 0.07 12.34
N LEU A 57 4.69 0.87 11.28
CA LEU A 57 3.44 0.96 10.54
C LEU A 57 3.05 -0.40 9.94
N ALA A 58 3.97 -1.09 9.28
CA ALA A 58 3.73 -2.42 8.70
C ALA A 58 3.30 -3.43 9.76
N ARG A 59 3.92 -3.41 10.95
CA ARG A 59 3.55 -4.25 12.08
C ARG A 59 2.15 -3.95 12.59
N THR A 60 1.86 -2.68 12.86
CA THR A 60 0.53 -2.25 13.34
C THR A 60 -0.57 -2.53 12.32
N TYR A 61 -0.23 -2.47 11.03
CA TYR A 61 -1.17 -2.75 9.95
C TYR A 61 -1.43 -4.25 9.74
N SER A 62 -0.51 -5.11 10.17
CA SER A 62 -0.62 -6.55 9.98
C SER A 62 -1.53 -7.16 11.05
N GLU A 63 -2.70 -7.66 10.63
CA GLU A 63 -3.65 -8.41 11.46
C GLU A 63 -4.40 -9.40 10.57
N GLU A 64 -4.75 -10.60 11.06
CA GLU A 64 -5.63 -11.60 10.41
C GLU A 64 -5.63 -11.64 8.86
N ARG A 65 -6.40 -10.75 8.21
CA ARG A 65 -6.63 -10.66 6.76
C ARG A 65 -5.70 -9.67 6.04
N ARG A 66 -4.75 -9.08 6.75
CA ARG A 66 -3.84 -8.02 6.34
C ARG A 66 -2.42 -8.45 6.68
N GLN A 67 -1.59 -8.61 5.67
CA GLN A 67 -0.19 -8.97 5.84
C GLN A 67 0.68 -7.96 5.12
N VAL A 68 1.68 -7.40 5.81
CA VAL A 68 2.65 -6.49 5.18
C VAL A 68 4.03 -7.13 5.25
N PHE A 69 4.66 -7.31 4.09
CA PHE A 69 5.99 -7.90 3.95
C PHE A 69 7.00 -6.86 3.51
N GLN A 70 8.17 -6.87 4.17
CA GLN A 70 9.30 -6.05 3.76
C GLN A 70 10.03 -6.70 2.58
N LYS A 71 9.48 -6.54 1.37
CA LYS A 71 9.96 -7.17 0.13
C LYS A 71 9.73 -6.25 -1.08
N ALA A 72 10.53 -6.42 -2.12
CA ALA A 72 10.29 -5.77 -3.40
C ALA A 72 9.15 -6.44 -4.17
N ALA A 73 8.52 -5.68 -5.08
CA ALA A 73 7.47 -6.21 -5.97
C ALA A 73 7.95 -7.41 -6.81
N GLY A 74 9.24 -7.45 -7.16
CA GLY A 74 9.85 -8.57 -7.89
C GLY A 74 9.97 -9.86 -7.08
N GLU A 75 9.79 -9.79 -5.75
CA GLU A 75 9.80 -10.93 -4.83
C GLU A 75 8.39 -11.43 -4.50
N LEU A 76 7.38 -11.06 -5.31
CA LEU A 76 5.98 -11.42 -5.05
C LEU A 76 5.76 -12.94 -4.89
N ALA A 77 6.53 -13.75 -5.63
CA ALA A 77 6.45 -15.21 -5.57
C ALA A 77 6.86 -15.79 -4.19
N ASP A 78 7.59 -15.03 -3.37
CA ASP A 78 7.99 -15.46 -2.03
C ASP A 78 6.86 -15.36 -1.00
N VAL A 79 5.80 -14.60 -1.31
CA VAL A 79 4.71 -14.28 -0.36
C VAL A 79 3.33 -14.67 -0.89
N VAL A 80 3.15 -14.78 -2.21
CA VAL A 80 1.90 -15.19 -2.83
C VAL A 80 2.05 -16.59 -3.41
N HIS A 81 1.35 -17.55 -2.80
CA HIS A 81 1.36 -18.96 -3.21
C HIS A 81 -0.02 -19.47 -3.66
N HIS A 82 -0.99 -18.56 -3.78
CA HIS A 82 -2.34 -18.85 -4.24
C HIS A 82 -2.76 -17.81 -5.29
N PRO A 83 -3.81 -18.07 -6.09
CA PRO A 83 -4.36 -17.06 -6.99
C PRO A 83 -4.72 -15.77 -6.24
N VAL A 84 -4.56 -14.65 -6.92
CA VAL A 84 -4.98 -13.32 -6.45
C VAL A 84 -5.82 -12.68 -7.55
N ALA A 85 -6.84 -11.93 -7.15
CA ALA A 85 -7.77 -11.29 -8.08
C ALA A 85 -7.19 -10.04 -8.73
N GLY A 86 -6.22 -9.40 -8.07
CA GLY A 86 -5.59 -8.19 -8.60
C GLY A 86 -4.31 -7.81 -7.86
N VAL A 87 -3.42 -7.15 -8.59
CA VAL A 87 -2.17 -6.60 -8.08
C VAL A 87 -2.12 -5.11 -8.40
N LEU A 88 -1.89 -4.30 -7.38
CA LEU A 88 -1.65 -2.86 -7.49
C LEU A 88 -0.15 -2.60 -7.39
N LEU A 89 0.37 -1.80 -8.31
CA LEU A 89 1.75 -1.33 -8.30
C LEU A 89 1.79 0.16 -8.63
N ASP A 90 2.09 0.96 -7.63
CA ASP A 90 2.32 2.38 -7.79
C ASP A 90 3.82 2.67 -8.01
N LEU A 91 4.15 3.10 -9.22
CA LEU A 91 5.53 3.36 -9.66
C LEU A 91 5.99 4.80 -9.40
N ARG A 92 5.28 5.55 -8.56
CA ARG A 92 5.71 6.90 -8.15
C ARG A 92 7.02 6.84 -7.35
N LEU A 93 7.85 7.86 -7.52
CA LEU A 93 9.04 8.05 -6.69
C LEU A 93 8.61 8.40 -5.26
N ARG A 94 9.20 7.72 -4.27
CA ARG A 94 8.95 8.00 -2.85
C ARG A 94 9.46 9.40 -2.50
N GLY A 95 8.69 10.13 -1.69
CA GLY A 95 9.04 11.50 -1.27
C GLY A 95 8.87 12.57 -2.34
N PHE A 96 8.33 12.23 -3.52
CA PHE A 96 7.99 13.23 -4.53
C PHE A 96 6.48 13.52 -4.50
N PRO A 97 6.05 14.72 -4.08
CA PRO A 97 4.63 15.07 -4.11
C PRO A 97 4.13 15.11 -5.56
N PRO A 98 2.81 14.97 -5.80
CA PRO A 98 2.25 15.19 -7.12
C PRO A 98 2.71 16.56 -7.66
N ARG A 99 3.07 16.63 -8.95
CA ARG A 99 3.53 17.87 -9.59
C ARG A 99 2.54 19.00 -9.30
N GLY A 100 3.04 20.10 -8.73
CA GLY A 100 2.25 21.31 -8.44
C GLY A 100 2.31 21.83 -6.99
N LEU A 101 2.90 21.07 -6.05
CA LEU A 101 3.21 21.57 -4.71
C LEU A 101 4.65 22.12 -4.68
N ALA A 102 4.81 23.35 -4.19
CA ALA A 102 6.09 24.06 -4.23
C ALA A 102 7.09 23.43 -3.25
N SER A 103 8.38 23.59 -3.51
CA SER A 103 9.47 23.09 -2.67
C SER A 103 9.45 23.61 -1.22
N GLU A 104 8.71 24.69 -0.95
CA GLU A 104 8.53 25.27 0.39
C GLU A 104 7.58 24.43 1.26
N ASP A 105 6.60 23.73 0.66
CA ASP A 105 5.66 22.86 1.37
C ASP A 105 6.30 21.53 1.84
N LEU A 106 7.51 21.21 1.35
CA LEU A 106 8.22 19.98 1.70
C LEU A 106 8.98 20.08 3.03
N ARG A 107 9.36 21.30 3.45
CA ARG A 107 10.07 21.50 4.72
C ARG A 107 9.15 21.34 5.92
N SER A 108 7.91 21.82 5.83
CA SER A 108 6.92 21.70 6.91
C SER A 108 6.49 20.25 7.17
N VAL A 109 6.40 19.41 6.13
CA VAL A 109 6.01 18.00 6.27
C VAL A 109 7.13 17.14 6.86
N GLN A 110 8.41 17.51 6.65
CA GLN A 110 9.54 16.83 7.29
C GLN A 110 9.72 17.22 8.76
N GLU A 111 9.30 18.42 9.17
CA GLU A 111 9.34 18.86 10.57
C GLU A 111 8.23 18.20 11.42
N ASP A 112 7.04 17.96 10.87
CA ASP A 112 5.91 17.31 11.58
C ASP A 112 6.08 15.80 11.82
N LEU A 113 7.07 15.15 11.18
CA LEU A 113 7.41 13.73 11.41
C LEU A 113 8.58 13.55 12.40
N GLY A 114 9.03 14.65 13.03
CA GLY A 114 10.09 14.67 14.02
C GLY A 114 9.69 15.45 15.28
N THR A 115 8.74 14.93 16.06
CA THR A 115 8.67 15.14 17.52
C THR A 115 8.02 13.94 18.19
#